data_AF-A0A954Y1D0-F1
#
_entry.id   AF-A0A954Y1D0-F1
#
_cell.length_a   1.000
_cell.length_b   1.000
_cell.length_c   1.000
_cell.angle_alpha   90.00
_cell.angle_beta   90.00
_cell.angle_gamma   90.00
#
_symmetry.space_group_name_H-M   'P 1'
#
loop_
_entity.id
_entity.type
_entity.pdbx_description
1 polymer ?
#
loop_
_entity_poly.entity_id
_entity_poly.type
_entity_poly.pdbx_seq_one_letter_code
_entity_poly.pdbx_strand_id
1 'polypeptide(L)'
;MQTFACQCGATLFFGNRKCVACGCDAGWCDVCRRMTAVSSDGHCLGPGCGAAVAPCGNRLAYDVCNAFVPQSATGETIRCRSCQLTSVAPDAGDPQNVHRWRLLEAAKRRLLYDFQTVGYPDAQLTAAPPLTFRFLADTPEKHVITGHADGVITINLAEADPVHRETARQQFGEPQRTLIGHMRHETGHFIWMREIEGQREDQSASVFGDHANPAYGDAMKTYYDHGPAADWPARFISKYASSHPWEDFAESFAFYLDMRSVLDTLRCQAPQLVGAGAGDLPTMLKSFQEAGVALNEVNRSLGLTDLVPEVVPPAVVAKLQFVHDLFQRYVAAT
;
A
#
# COMPACT_ATOMS: atom_id res chain seq x y z
N MET A 1 3.72 -10.81 1.34
CA MET A 1 2.64 -10.94 2.33
C MET A 1 2.65 -12.32 2.94
N GLN A 2 2.91 -12.37 4.25
CA GLN A 2 2.87 -13.60 5.02
C GLN A 2 1.53 -14.33 4.93
N THR A 3 1.61 -15.66 4.94
CA THR A 3 0.50 -16.57 5.21
C THR A 3 0.56 -17.05 6.65
N PHE A 4 -0.59 -17.45 7.17
CA PHE A 4 -0.73 -17.90 8.55
C PHE A 4 -1.39 -19.27 8.58
N ALA A 5 -1.34 -19.97 9.71
CA ALA A 5 -2.01 -21.25 9.88
C ALA A 5 -3.29 -21.08 10.71
N CYS A 6 -4.37 -21.70 10.25
CA CYS A 6 -5.55 -21.93 11.05
C CYS A 6 -5.28 -23.05 12.08
N GLN A 7 -6.07 -23.10 13.16
CA GLN A 7 -6.04 -24.20 14.13
C GLN A 7 -6.21 -25.60 13.50
N CYS A 8 -6.90 -25.71 12.36
CA CYS A 8 -7.07 -26.97 11.64
C CYS A 8 -5.90 -27.31 10.70
N GLY A 9 -4.84 -26.49 10.67
CA GLY A 9 -3.69 -26.65 9.79
C GLY A 9 -3.82 -25.99 8.41
N ALA A 10 -5.03 -25.58 7.99
CA ALA A 10 -5.23 -24.90 6.71
C ALA A 10 -4.57 -23.51 6.67
N THR A 11 -4.07 -23.12 5.49
CA THR A 11 -3.48 -21.81 5.27
C THR A 11 -4.53 -20.69 5.30
N LEU A 12 -4.23 -19.63 6.04
CA LEU A 12 -4.94 -18.37 6.07
C LEU A 12 -4.15 -17.30 5.31
N PHE A 13 -4.82 -16.67 4.35
CA PHE A 13 -4.38 -15.51 3.59
C PHE A 13 -4.91 -14.23 4.22
N PHE A 14 -4.22 -13.12 3.95
CA PHE A 14 -4.48 -11.79 4.54
C PHE A 14 -5.93 -11.29 4.42
N GLY A 15 -6.65 -11.71 3.38
CA GLY A 15 -8.04 -11.32 3.13
C GLY A 15 -9.09 -12.24 3.76
N ASN A 16 -8.70 -13.39 4.34
CA ASN A 16 -9.68 -14.34 4.84
C ASN A 16 -10.51 -13.77 6.00
N ARG A 17 -11.78 -14.19 6.04
CA ARG A 17 -12.74 -13.90 7.11
C ARG A 17 -13.22 -15.14 7.85
N LYS A 18 -13.05 -16.27 7.19
CA LYS A 18 -13.25 -17.61 7.71
C LYS A 18 -12.17 -18.52 7.14
N CYS A 19 -11.86 -19.58 7.86
CA CYS A 19 -11.10 -20.68 7.31
C CYS A 19 -11.99 -21.45 6.31
N VAL A 20 -11.50 -21.66 5.09
CA VAL A 20 -12.25 -22.40 4.06
C VAL A 20 -12.34 -23.90 4.35
N ALA A 21 -11.47 -24.44 5.21
CA ALA A 21 -11.45 -25.86 5.54
C ALA A 21 -12.36 -26.21 6.73
N CYS A 22 -12.24 -25.50 7.86
CA CYS A 22 -13.01 -25.80 9.07
C CYS A 22 -14.15 -24.81 9.37
N GLY A 23 -14.30 -23.75 8.56
CA GLY A 23 -15.39 -22.77 8.73
C GLY A 23 -15.24 -21.81 9.91
N CYS A 24 -14.20 -21.96 10.76
CA CYS A 24 -13.99 -21.07 11.89
C CYS A 24 -13.81 -19.63 11.42
N ASP A 25 -14.21 -18.68 12.26
CA ASP A 25 -13.96 -17.27 12.00
C ASP A 25 -12.46 -17.01 11.93
N ALA A 26 -12.06 -16.16 11.00
CA ALA A 26 -10.67 -15.79 10.77
C ALA A 26 -10.55 -14.30 10.46
N GLY A 27 -9.41 -13.71 10.72
CA GLY A 27 -9.22 -12.28 10.54
C GLY A 27 -7.89 -11.79 11.06
N TRP A 28 -7.63 -10.51 10.82
CA TRP A 28 -6.47 -9.84 11.37
C TRP A 28 -6.69 -9.53 12.85
N CYS A 29 -5.83 -10.00 13.74
CA CYS A 29 -5.89 -9.66 15.17
C CYS A 29 -5.03 -8.43 15.45
N ASP A 30 -5.64 -7.33 15.89
CA ASP A 30 -4.92 -6.09 16.22
C ASP A 30 -4.00 -6.22 17.44
N VAL A 31 -4.20 -7.24 18.29
CA VAL A 31 -3.33 -7.49 19.45
C VAL A 31 -1.98 -8.03 18.99
N CYS A 32 -1.97 -9.18 18.30
CA CYS A 32 -0.73 -9.83 17.87
C CYS A 32 -0.26 -9.43 16.47
N ARG A 33 -1.03 -8.62 15.74
CA ARG A 33 -0.73 -8.13 14.37
C ARG A 33 -0.50 -9.25 13.36
N ARG A 34 -1.42 -10.23 13.33
CA ARG A 34 -1.35 -11.43 12.47
C ARG A 34 -2.74 -11.84 12.00
N MET A 35 -2.82 -12.54 10.87
CA MET A 35 -4.03 -13.30 10.58
C MET A 35 -4.13 -14.50 11.52
N THR A 36 -5.32 -14.73 12.03
CA THR A 36 -5.60 -15.81 12.97
C THR A 36 -6.99 -16.37 12.74
N ALA A 37 -7.21 -17.60 13.20
CA ALA A 37 -8.55 -18.06 13.56
C ALA A 37 -8.99 -17.43 14.89
N VAL A 38 -10.29 -17.34 15.11
CA VAL A 38 -10.90 -16.91 16.38
C VAL A 38 -11.83 -18.02 16.85
N SER A 39 -11.74 -18.36 18.14
CA SER A 39 -12.60 -19.37 18.75
C SER A 39 -14.04 -18.89 18.90
N SER A 40 -14.96 -19.82 19.15
CA SER A 40 -16.39 -19.50 19.33
C SER A 40 -16.68 -18.62 20.55
N ASP A 41 -15.81 -18.66 21.56
CA ASP A 41 -15.85 -17.82 22.76
C ASP A 41 -15.07 -16.51 22.60
N GLY A 42 -14.59 -16.18 21.40
CA GLY A 42 -14.02 -14.87 21.09
C GLY A 42 -12.54 -14.71 21.42
N HIS A 43 -11.76 -15.79 21.45
CA HIS A 43 -10.31 -15.72 21.71
C HIS A 43 -9.49 -15.86 20.43
N CYS A 44 -8.44 -15.06 20.32
CA CYS A 44 -7.44 -15.16 19.26
C CYS A 44 -6.68 -16.48 19.38
N LEU A 45 -6.74 -17.31 18.35
CA LEU A 45 -6.05 -18.61 18.29
C LEU A 45 -4.63 -18.51 17.71
N GLY A 46 -4.10 -17.30 17.57
CA GLY A 46 -2.77 -17.06 17.06
C GLY A 46 -1.72 -17.55 18.09
N PRO A 47 -0.60 -18.16 17.64
CA PRO A 47 0.43 -18.66 18.54
C PRO A 47 0.89 -17.59 19.55
N GLY A 48 0.75 -17.88 20.84
CA GLY A 48 1.16 -16.99 21.94
C GLY A 48 0.27 -15.77 22.18
N CYS A 49 -0.87 -15.62 21.48
CA CYS A 49 -1.76 -14.48 21.68
C CYS A 49 -2.83 -14.76 22.74
N GLY A 50 -3.78 -15.66 22.48
CA GLY A 50 -4.85 -16.03 23.42
C GLY A 50 -5.77 -14.89 23.87
N ALA A 51 -5.63 -13.69 23.31
CA ALA A 51 -6.36 -12.51 23.77
C ALA A 51 -7.86 -12.63 23.46
N ALA A 52 -8.69 -12.16 24.39
CA ALA A 52 -10.11 -11.96 24.14
C ALA A 52 -10.30 -10.80 23.15
N VAL A 53 -10.99 -11.07 22.04
CA VAL A 53 -11.14 -10.16 20.91
C VAL A 53 -12.59 -10.09 20.44
N ALA A 54 -12.97 -8.92 19.93
CA ALA A 54 -14.25 -8.68 19.29
C ALA A 54 -14.04 -8.30 17.82
N PRO A 55 -14.99 -8.60 16.92
CA PRO A 55 -14.92 -8.12 15.54
C PRO A 55 -14.90 -6.58 15.49
N CYS A 56 -14.12 -6.00 14.57
CA CYS A 56 -14.15 -4.56 14.32
C CYS A 56 -15.59 -4.10 13.96
N GLY A 57 -16.00 -2.91 14.42
CA GLY A 57 -17.31 -2.33 14.16
C GLY A 57 -17.61 -2.22 12.66
N ASN A 58 -16.64 -1.85 11.83
CA ASN A 58 -16.80 -1.82 10.38
C ASN A 58 -16.89 -3.23 9.74
N ARG A 59 -16.37 -4.27 10.39
CA ARG A 59 -16.59 -5.66 10.00
C ARG A 59 -18.05 -6.06 10.27
N LEU A 60 -18.58 -5.69 11.44
CA LEU A 60 -19.96 -6.03 11.84
C LEU A 60 -21.02 -5.25 11.07
N ALA A 61 -20.85 -3.93 10.95
CA ALA A 61 -21.88 -3.06 10.40
C ALA A 61 -21.95 -3.09 8.86
N TYR A 62 -20.80 -3.22 8.19
CA TYR A 62 -20.71 -2.99 6.74
C TYR A 62 -19.97 -4.10 5.99
N ASP A 63 -19.42 -5.08 6.71
CA ASP A 63 -18.68 -6.18 6.10
C ASP A 63 -17.49 -5.66 5.23
N VAL A 64 -16.87 -4.52 5.58
CA VAL A 64 -15.74 -3.93 4.81
C VAL A 64 -14.36 -4.24 5.39
N CYS A 65 -14.32 -4.74 6.63
CA CYS A 65 -13.12 -5.08 7.38
C CYS A 65 -13.08 -6.56 7.73
N ASN A 66 -11.89 -7.14 7.91
CA ASN A 66 -11.71 -8.49 8.44
C ASN A 66 -11.00 -8.53 9.79
N ALA A 67 -10.78 -7.39 10.45
CA ALA A 67 -10.02 -7.34 11.69
C ALA A 67 -10.86 -7.65 12.95
N PHE A 68 -10.15 -8.06 13.99
CA PHE A 68 -10.57 -8.22 15.37
C PHE A 68 -9.73 -7.31 16.27
N VAL A 69 -10.37 -6.74 17.29
CA VAL A 69 -9.78 -5.78 18.24
C VAL A 69 -9.87 -6.33 19.67
N PRO A 70 -9.07 -5.85 20.63
CA PRO A 70 -9.19 -6.29 22.02
C PRO A 70 -10.62 -6.10 22.53
N GLN A 71 -11.18 -7.11 23.21
CA GLN A 71 -12.56 -7.02 23.74
C GLN A 71 -12.71 -5.89 24.77
N SER A 72 -11.63 -5.52 25.46
CA SER A 72 -11.58 -4.40 26.41
C SER A 72 -11.56 -3.01 25.74
N ALA A 73 -11.58 -2.93 24.41
CA ALA A 73 -11.63 -1.64 23.72
C ALA A 73 -12.96 -0.94 24.02
N THR A 74 -12.90 0.16 24.76
CA THR A 74 -14.06 0.99 25.15
C THR A 74 -14.16 2.25 24.28
N GLY A 75 -15.38 2.70 23.98
CA GLY A 75 -15.66 3.92 23.18
C GLY A 75 -16.79 3.74 22.16
N GLU A 76 -17.26 4.84 21.55
CA GLU A 76 -18.43 4.87 20.65
C GLU A 76 -18.25 4.07 19.34
N THR A 77 -17.02 3.74 18.92
CA THR A 77 -16.81 2.84 17.78
C THR A 77 -15.63 1.91 18.02
N ILE A 78 -15.91 0.62 18.23
CA ILE A 78 -14.91 -0.46 18.41
C ILE A 78 -14.21 -0.72 17.05
N ARG A 79 -13.37 0.20 16.57
CA ARG A 79 -12.69 0.11 15.26
C ARG A 79 -11.25 -0.37 15.39
N CYS A 80 -10.79 -1.19 14.44
CA CYS A 80 -9.40 -1.60 14.35
C CYS A 80 -8.48 -0.45 13.92
N ARG A 81 -7.17 -0.57 14.16
CA ARG A 81 -6.16 0.45 13.82
C ARG A 81 -6.31 0.95 12.38
N SER A 82 -6.53 0.04 11.43
CA SER A 82 -6.73 0.42 10.03
C SER A 82 -8.00 1.25 9.83
N CYS A 83 -9.13 0.83 10.38
CA CYS A 83 -10.41 1.55 10.23
C CYS A 83 -10.47 2.87 11.03
N GLN A 84 -9.62 3.04 12.04
CA GLN A 84 -9.46 4.32 12.75
C GLN A 84 -8.83 5.40 11.86
N LEU A 85 -7.95 5.01 10.92
CA LEU A 85 -7.36 5.96 9.97
C LEU A 85 -8.35 6.43 8.90
N THR A 86 -9.53 5.81 8.75
CA THR A 86 -10.59 6.35 7.88
C THR A 86 -11.35 7.45 8.62
N SER A 87 -11.07 8.71 8.27
CA SER A 87 -11.73 9.88 8.84
C SER A 87 -13.07 10.17 8.16
N VAL A 88 -13.21 9.83 6.87
CA VAL A 88 -14.47 9.87 6.14
C VAL A 88 -14.67 8.58 5.36
N ALA A 89 -15.73 7.84 5.71
CA ALA A 89 -16.21 6.68 4.97
C ALA A 89 -17.29 7.11 3.96
N PRO A 90 -17.50 6.36 2.87
CA PRO A 90 -18.55 6.70 1.90
C PRO A 90 -19.94 6.38 2.46
N ASP A 91 -20.97 6.91 1.80
CA ASP A 91 -22.36 6.65 2.19
C ASP A 91 -22.68 5.14 2.12
N ALA A 92 -22.99 4.56 3.28
CA ALA A 92 -23.31 3.14 3.41
C ALA A 92 -24.76 2.80 3.03
N GLY A 93 -25.61 3.80 2.73
CA GLY A 93 -26.95 3.60 2.17
C GLY A 93 -26.94 3.04 0.74
N ASP A 94 -25.83 3.23 0.01
CA ASP A 94 -25.62 2.66 -1.31
C ASP A 94 -24.77 1.37 -1.22
N PRO A 95 -25.32 0.19 -1.58
CA PRO A 95 -24.57 -1.07 -1.59
C PRO A 95 -23.32 -1.05 -2.49
N GLN A 96 -23.32 -0.27 -3.57
CA GLN A 96 -22.17 -0.14 -4.45
C GLN A 96 -21.03 0.62 -3.75
N ASN A 97 -21.37 1.66 -2.98
CA ASN A 97 -20.39 2.37 -2.16
C ASN A 97 -19.78 1.46 -1.10
N VAL A 98 -20.58 0.62 -0.43
CA VAL A 98 -20.07 -0.37 0.54
C VAL A 98 -19.14 -1.38 -0.14
N HIS A 99 -19.47 -1.84 -1.35
CA HIS A 99 -18.59 -2.73 -2.11
C HIS A 99 -17.24 -2.06 -2.43
N ARG A 100 -17.28 -0.85 -2.98
CA ARG A 100 -16.08 -0.07 -3.33
C ARG A 100 -15.24 0.26 -2.09
N TRP A 101 -15.89 0.60 -0.97
CA TRP A 101 -15.25 0.82 0.32
C TRP A 101 -14.50 -0.42 0.82
N ARG A 102 -15.11 -1.61 0.71
CA ARG A 102 -14.47 -2.89 1.06
C ARG A 102 -13.15 -3.09 0.31
N LEU A 103 -13.10 -2.74 -0.98
CA LEU A 103 -11.90 -2.87 -1.81
C LEU A 103 -10.80 -1.89 -1.36
N LEU A 104 -11.16 -0.63 -1.09
CA LEU A 104 -10.23 0.38 -0.59
C LEU A 104 -9.68 0.00 0.80
N GLU A 105 -10.53 -0.44 1.73
CA GLU A 105 -10.10 -0.90 3.05
C GLU A 105 -9.19 -2.13 2.95
N ALA A 106 -9.41 -3.02 1.97
CA ALA A 106 -8.52 -4.15 1.73
C ALA A 106 -7.14 -3.71 1.21
N ALA A 107 -7.08 -2.75 0.29
CA ALA A 107 -5.84 -2.17 -0.19
C ALA A 107 -5.08 -1.46 0.94
N LYS A 108 -5.77 -0.62 1.71
CA LYS A 108 -5.18 0.10 2.85
C LYS A 108 -4.61 -0.85 3.91
N ARG A 109 -5.31 -1.95 4.25
CA ARG A 109 -4.76 -2.93 5.21
C ARG A 109 -3.46 -3.55 4.73
N ARG A 110 -3.32 -3.80 3.41
CA ARG A 110 -2.06 -4.29 2.84
C ARG A 110 -0.95 -3.25 2.91
N LEU A 111 -1.25 -2.00 2.59
CA LEU A 111 -0.32 -0.87 2.76
C LEU A 111 0.17 -0.73 4.22
N LEU A 112 -0.74 -0.80 5.21
CA LEU A 112 -0.35 -0.74 6.62
C LEU A 112 0.49 -1.95 7.06
N TYR A 113 0.27 -3.11 6.45
CA TYR A 113 1.14 -4.25 6.63
C TYR A 113 2.53 -4.00 6.02
N ASP A 114 2.60 -3.37 4.84
CA ASP A 114 3.88 -3.01 4.23
C ASP A 114 4.68 -2.09 5.15
N PHE A 115 4.05 -1.05 5.73
CA PHE A 115 4.67 -0.20 6.75
C PHE A 115 5.21 -0.98 7.94
N GLN A 116 4.45 -1.96 8.44
CA GLN A 116 4.93 -2.85 9.50
C GLN A 116 6.18 -3.62 9.08
N THR A 117 6.18 -4.18 7.86
CA THR A 117 7.30 -5.01 7.40
C THR A 117 8.57 -4.22 7.11
N VAL A 118 8.47 -2.93 6.76
CA VAL A 118 9.63 -2.03 6.63
C VAL A 118 10.02 -1.38 7.96
N GLY A 119 9.32 -1.70 9.05
CA GLY A 119 9.63 -1.21 10.40
C GLY A 119 9.16 0.22 10.67
N TYR A 120 8.28 0.78 9.84
CA TYR A 120 7.79 2.15 10.06
C TYR A 120 6.87 2.19 11.30
N PRO A 121 7.15 3.03 12.31
CA PRO A 121 6.42 2.97 13.58
C PRO A 121 4.98 3.49 13.46
N ASP A 122 4.03 2.76 14.05
CA ASP A 122 2.62 3.22 14.15
C ASP A 122 2.51 4.61 14.79
N ALA A 123 3.42 4.96 15.72
CA ALA A 123 3.47 6.27 16.35
C ALA A 123 3.65 7.42 15.34
N GLN A 124 4.43 7.21 14.27
CA GLN A 124 4.63 8.21 13.23
C GLN A 124 3.38 8.38 12.35
N LEU A 125 2.63 7.28 12.13
CA LEU A 125 1.34 7.34 11.42
C LEU A 125 0.28 8.14 12.20
N THR A 126 0.37 8.15 13.53
CA THR A 126 -0.62 8.82 14.40
C THR A 126 -0.17 10.19 14.93
N ALA A 127 1.10 10.57 14.76
CA ALA A 127 1.62 11.85 15.22
C ALA A 127 1.01 13.01 14.41
N ALA A 128 0.82 14.19 15.00
CA ALA A 128 0.27 15.34 14.28
C ALA A 128 1.23 15.84 13.17
N PRO A 129 0.73 16.17 11.96
CA PRO A 129 -0.59 15.81 11.43
C PRO A 129 -0.70 14.30 11.10
N PRO A 130 -1.72 13.57 11.59
CA PRO A 130 -1.78 12.12 11.44
C PRO A 130 -2.09 11.70 10.00
N LEU A 131 -1.65 10.51 9.61
CA LEU A 131 -2.10 9.87 8.38
C LEU A 131 -3.60 9.53 8.50
N THR A 132 -4.43 10.08 7.63
CA THR A 132 -5.84 9.72 7.53
C THR A 132 -6.28 9.51 6.10
N PHE A 133 -7.38 8.77 5.93
CA PHE A 133 -7.97 8.43 4.65
C PHE A 133 -9.41 8.96 4.57
N ARG A 134 -9.72 9.58 3.43
CA ARG A 134 -11.08 9.97 3.06
C ARG A 134 -11.46 9.22 1.79
N PHE A 135 -12.50 8.40 1.87
CA PHE A 135 -13.05 7.70 0.71
C PHE A 135 -14.34 8.41 0.31
N LEU A 136 -14.29 9.16 -0.79
CA LEU A 136 -15.36 10.06 -1.20
C LEU A 136 -15.87 9.66 -2.58
N ALA A 137 -17.18 9.74 -2.78
CA ALA A 137 -17.78 9.62 -4.10
C ALA A 137 -17.95 11.00 -4.74
N ASP A 138 -17.93 11.04 -6.07
CA ASP A 138 -18.35 12.21 -6.83
C ASP A 138 -19.81 12.56 -6.53
N THR A 139 -20.14 13.85 -6.56
CA THR A 139 -21.52 14.35 -6.62
C THR A 139 -21.72 15.07 -7.94
N PRO A 140 -22.99 15.33 -8.36
CA PRO A 140 -23.25 16.10 -9.57
C PRO A 140 -22.57 17.48 -9.58
N GLU A 141 -22.33 18.06 -8.41
CA GLU A 141 -21.73 19.39 -8.22
C GLU A 141 -20.22 19.35 -8.00
N LYS A 142 -19.64 18.20 -7.63
CA LYS A 142 -18.24 18.11 -7.22
C LYS A 142 -17.60 16.79 -7.64
N HIS A 143 -16.55 16.92 -8.46
CA HIS A 143 -15.60 15.84 -8.71
C HIS A 143 -14.57 15.76 -7.57
N VAL A 144 -14.36 14.56 -7.04
CA VAL A 144 -13.35 14.26 -6.03
C VAL A 144 -12.03 14.01 -6.73
N ILE A 145 -11.04 14.83 -6.37
CA ILE A 145 -9.65 14.63 -6.78
C ILE A 145 -8.98 13.71 -5.76
N THR A 146 -8.36 12.65 -6.25
CA THR A 146 -7.47 11.81 -5.44
C THR A 146 -6.15 12.53 -5.22
N GLY A 147 -5.63 12.49 -3.99
CA GLY A 147 -4.40 13.17 -3.64
C GLY A 147 -4.13 13.19 -2.15
N HIS A 148 -2.95 13.68 -1.80
CA HIS A 148 -2.50 13.93 -0.44
C HIS A 148 -2.49 15.44 -0.11
N ALA A 149 -3.00 15.81 1.06
CA ALA A 149 -2.86 17.15 1.63
C ALA A 149 -2.80 17.08 3.16
N ASP A 150 -1.75 17.64 3.77
CA ASP A 150 -1.59 17.79 5.23
C ASP A 150 -1.88 16.51 6.05
N GLY A 151 -1.38 15.36 5.57
CA GLY A 151 -1.61 14.06 6.20
C GLY A 151 -2.91 13.35 5.81
N VAL A 152 -3.74 13.98 4.98
CA VAL A 152 -5.01 13.42 4.50
C VAL A 152 -4.85 12.89 3.09
N ILE A 153 -5.00 11.58 2.94
CA ILE A 153 -5.12 10.91 1.64
C ILE A 153 -6.59 10.83 1.27
N THR A 154 -6.98 11.53 0.22
CA THR A 154 -8.32 11.42 -0.36
C THR A 154 -8.26 10.47 -1.54
N ILE A 155 -9.11 9.44 -1.58
CA ILE A 155 -9.26 8.56 -2.74
C ILE A 155 -10.69 8.68 -3.25
N ASN A 156 -10.83 8.95 -4.56
CA ASN A 156 -12.13 8.89 -5.23
C ASN A 156 -12.62 7.43 -5.29
N LEU A 157 -13.83 7.21 -4.81
CA LEU A 157 -14.45 5.89 -4.75
C LEU A 157 -14.63 5.25 -6.13
N ALA A 158 -14.73 6.07 -7.20
CA ALA A 158 -14.78 5.59 -8.58
C ALA A 158 -13.55 4.77 -8.96
N GLU A 159 -12.40 4.99 -8.32
CA GLU A 159 -11.20 4.16 -8.53
C GLU A 159 -11.37 2.72 -8.08
N ALA A 160 -12.33 2.42 -7.21
CA ALA A 160 -12.62 1.03 -6.85
C ALA A 160 -13.38 0.30 -7.97
N ASP A 161 -13.90 1.01 -8.97
CA ASP A 161 -14.53 0.44 -10.16
C ASP A 161 -13.46 -0.04 -11.18
N PRO A 162 -13.42 -1.34 -11.51
CA PRO A 162 -12.45 -1.87 -12.47
C PRO A 162 -12.58 -1.27 -13.87
N VAL A 163 -13.78 -0.87 -14.32
CA VAL A 163 -13.97 -0.26 -15.65
C VAL A 163 -13.36 1.13 -15.67
N HIS A 164 -13.60 1.91 -14.62
CA HIS A 164 -13.01 3.24 -14.47
C HIS A 164 -11.48 3.15 -14.40
N ARG A 165 -10.93 2.21 -13.59
CA ARG A 165 -9.48 2.00 -13.51
C ARG A 165 -8.85 1.62 -14.84
N GLU A 166 -9.47 0.71 -15.59
CA GLU A 166 -8.92 0.27 -16.87
C GLU A 166 -8.96 1.39 -17.92
N THR A 167 -10.02 2.20 -17.91
CA THR A 167 -10.12 3.39 -18.77
C THR A 167 -9.01 4.39 -18.43
N ALA A 168 -8.83 4.71 -17.14
CA ALA A 168 -7.77 5.61 -16.69
C ALA A 168 -6.37 5.06 -17.02
N ARG A 169 -6.14 3.75 -16.79
CA ARG A 169 -4.87 3.09 -17.12
C ARG A 169 -4.48 3.30 -18.59
N GLN A 170 -5.44 3.12 -19.51
CA GLN A 170 -5.20 3.34 -20.93
C GLN A 170 -5.01 4.82 -21.28
N GLN A 171 -5.84 5.71 -20.71
CA GLN A 171 -5.77 7.15 -20.94
C GLN A 171 -4.41 7.75 -20.52
N PHE A 172 -3.88 7.31 -19.38
CA PHE A 172 -2.59 7.77 -18.86
C PHE A 172 -1.40 6.91 -19.34
N GLY A 173 -1.66 5.88 -20.15
CA GLY A 173 -0.62 5.00 -20.69
C GLY A 173 0.18 4.27 -19.61
N GLU A 174 -0.49 3.91 -18.52
CA GLU A 174 0.07 3.24 -17.37
C GLU A 174 0.18 1.72 -17.62
N PRO A 175 1.27 1.08 -17.20
CA PRO A 175 1.38 -0.38 -17.30
C PRO A 175 0.31 -1.09 -16.44
N GLN A 176 0.07 -0.57 -15.24
CA GLN A 176 -0.89 -1.09 -14.29
C GLN A 176 -1.48 0.06 -13.46
N ARG A 177 -2.78 -0.02 -13.15
CA ARG A 177 -3.47 0.90 -12.25
C ARG A 177 -4.23 0.12 -11.19
N THR A 178 -3.76 0.19 -9.94
CA THR A 178 -4.35 -0.56 -8.82
C THR A 178 -4.64 0.34 -7.64
N LEU A 179 -5.63 -0.04 -6.83
CA LEU A 179 -5.98 0.71 -5.61
C LEU A 179 -4.81 0.82 -4.63
N ILE A 180 -4.05 -0.26 -4.46
CA ILE A 180 -2.91 -0.28 -3.55
C ILE A 180 -1.74 0.53 -4.10
N GLY A 181 -1.50 0.50 -5.41
CA GLY A 181 -0.47 1.32 -6.06
C GLY A 181 -0.72 2.81 -5.84
N HIS A 182 -1.96 3.26 -6.07
CA HIS A 182 -2.31 4.67 -5.83
C HIS A 182 -2.19 5.04 -4.34
N MET A 183 -2.66 4.17 -3.44
CA MET A 183 -2.46 4.42 -1.99
C MET A 183 -0.98 4.50 -1.60
N ARG A 184 -0.12 3.65 -2.19
CA ARG A 184 1.33 3.70 -1.96
C ARG A 184 1.92 5.02 -2.45
N HIS A 185 1.56 5.46 -3.65
CA HIS A 185 1.94 6.76 -4.19
C HIS A 185 1.54 7.91 -3.25
N GLU A 186 0.26 7.99 -2.87
CA GLU A 186 -0.23 9.05 -1.99
C GLU A 186 0.39 9.03 -0.59
N THR A 187 0.65 7.83 -0.06
CA THR A 187 1.42 7.73 1.19
C THR A 187 2.89 8.10 1.01
N GLY A 188 3.43 8.04 -0.22
CA GLY A 188 4.74 8.58 -0.55
C GLY A 188 4.78 10.07 -0.23
N HIS A 189 3.78 10.86 -0.63
CA HIS A 189 3.72 12.28 -0.26
C HIS A 189 3.60 12.49 1.26
N PHE A 190 2.82 11.66 1.96
CA PHE A 190 2.78 11.68 3.43
C PHE A 190 4.16 11.43 4.05
N ILE A 191 4.89 10.43 3.56
CA ILE A 191 6.24 10.12 4.03
C ILE A 191 7.21 11.25 3.68
N TRP A 192 7.09 11.87 2.52
CA TRP A 192 7.88 13.04 2.15
C TRP A 192 7.67 14.18 3.16
N MET A 193 6.41 14.52 3.45
CA MET A 193 6.07 15.55 4.45
C MET A 193 6.60 15.18 5.84
N ARG A 194 6.45 13.93 6.27
CA ARG A 194 6.85 13.50 7.62
C ARG A 194 8.35 13.41 7.80
N GLU A 195 9.06 12.94 6.78
CA GLU A 195 10.42 12.47 6.89
C GLU A 195 11.43 13.31 6.09
N ILE A 196 11.01 14.11 5.13
CA ILE A 196 11.91 14.86 4.25
C ILE A 196 11.77 16.35 4.48
N GLU A 197 10.54 16.87 4.46
CA GLU A 197 10.25 18.28 4.67
C GLU A 197 10.89 18.80 5.97
N GLY A 198 11.63 19.90 5.86
CA GLY A 198 12.35 20.54 6.97
C GLY A 198 13.46 19.71 7.61
N GLN A 199 13.82 18.54 7.08
CA GLN A 199 14.79 17.63 7.69
C GLN A 199 15.87 17.12 6.73
N ARG A 200 15.48 16.70 5.52
CA ARG A 200 16.34 15.96 4.57
C ARG A 200 16.16 16.43 3.12
N GLU A 201 15.67 17.66 2.94
CA GLU A 201 15.41 18.24 1.61
C GLU A 201 16.65 18.25 0.72
N ASP A 202 17.81 18.68 1.24
CA ASP A 202 19.07 18.68 0.45
C ASP A 202 19.47 17.27 -0.02
N GLN A 203 19.29 16.26 0.84
CA GLN A 203 19.59 14.87 0.50
C GLN A 203 18.62 14.35 -0.55
N SER A 204 17.31 14.64 -0.39
CA SER A 204 16.29 14.31 -1.38
C SER A 204 16.58 15.01 -2.72
N ALA A 205 16.90 16.30 -2.70
CA ALA A 205 17.21 17.10 -3.89
C ALA A 205 18.44 16.60 -4.65
N SER A 206 19.44 16.06 -3.94
CA SER A 206 20.63 15.45 -4.57
C SER A 206 20.32 14.20 -5.41
N VAL A 207 19.17 13.56 -5.16
CA VAL A 207 18.78 12.28 -5.80
C VAL A 207 17.60 12.46 -6.74
N PHE A 208 16.59 13.23 -6.34
CA PHE A 208 15.34 13.44 -7.08
C PHE A 208 15.27 14.79 -7.82
N GLY A 209 16.10 15.76 -7.43
CA GLY A 209 16.02 17.14 -7.89
C GLY A 209 15.27 18.05 -6.92
N ASP A 210 15.38 19.35 -7.14
CA ASP A 210 14.78 20.37 -6.28
C ASP A 210 13.25 20.37 -6.41
N HIS A 211 12.55 19.98 -5.35
CA HIS A 211 11.09 19.94 -5.30
C HIS A 211 10.43 21.33 -5.39
N ALA A 212 11.18 22.42 -5.22
CA ALA A 212 10.68 23.78 -5.37
C ALA A 212 10.88 24.34 -6.79
N ASN A 213 11.64 23.65 -7.65
CA ASN A 213 12.00 24.16 -8.96
C ASN A 213 12.03 23.06 -10.05
N PRO A 214 11.15 23.15 -11.07
CA PRO A 214 10.12 24.17 -11.28
C PRO A 214 8.97 24.08 -10.26
N ALA A 215 8.18 25.15 -10.13
CA ALA A 215 6.97 25.11 -9.31
C ALA A 215 6.03 24.00 -9.80
N TYR A 216 5.43 23.25 -8.86
CA TYR A 216 4.62 22.06 -9.16
C TYR A 216 3.60 22.26 -10.28
N GLY A 217 2.79 23.34 -10.21
CA GLY A 217 1.77 23.61 -11.21
C GLY A 217 2.32 23.82 -12.62
N ASP A 218 3.47 24.47 -12.75
CA ASP A 218 4.13 24.71 -14.04
C ASP A 218 4.76 23.41 -14.59
N ALA A 219 5.33 22.60 -13.70
CA ALA A 219 5.88 21.28 -14.03
C ALA A 219 4.79 20.34 -14.57
N MET A 220 3.66 20.26 -13.86
CA MET A 220 2.51 19.44 -14.25
C MET A 220 1.91 19.90 -15.57
N LYS A 221 1.76 21.22 -15.76
CA LYS A 221 1.29 21.77 -17.04
C LYS A 221 2.23 21.37 -18.18
N THR A 222 3.53 21.54 -17.99
CA THR A 222 4.56 21.16 -18.98
C THR A 222 4.48 19.68 -19.32
N TYR A 223 4.34 18.82 -18.30
CA TYR A 223 4.22 17.37 -18.47
C TYR A 223 2.97 16.99 -19.28
N TYR A 224 1.81 17.57 -19.01
CA TYR A 224 0.59 17.26 -19.77
C TYR A 224 0.61 17.83 -21.20
N ASP A 225 1.27 18.96 -21.43
CA ASP A 225 1.38 19.57 -22.76
C ASP A 225 2.39 18.85 -23.68
N HIS A 226 3.49 18.33 -23.11
CA HIS A 226 4.62 17.81 -23.88
C HIS A 226 4.95 16.34 -23.64
N GLY A 227 4.43 15.75 -22.56
CA GLY A 227 4.80 14.42 -22.11
C GLY A 227 6.22 14.35 -21.53
N PRO A 228 6.67 13.14 -21.13
CA PRO A 228 8.01 12.92 -20.64
C PRO A 228 9.06 13.04 -21.76
N ALA A 229 10.27 13.46 -21.41
CA ALA A 229 11.41 13.43 -22.33
C ALA A 229 11.73 11.99 -22.78
N ALA A 230 12.25 11.79 -23.99
CA ALA A 230 12.46 10.45 -24.55
C ALA A 230 13.43 9.56 -23.74
N ASP A 231 14.34 10.17 -22.97
CA ASP A 231 15.30 9.51 -22.10
C ASP A 231 14.75 9.18 -20.70
N TRP A 232 13.47 9.45 -20.43
CA TRP A 232 12.85 9.14 -19.13
C TRP A 232 13.08 7.69 -18.65
N PRO A 233 13.07 6.63 -19.50
CA PRO A 233 13.26 5.26 -19.01
C PRO A 233 14.66 5.00 -18.45
N ALA A 234 15.65 5.85 -18.75
CA ALA A 234 17.00 5.75 -18.19
C ALA A 234 17.12 6.41 -16.82
N ARG A 235 16.10 7.20 -16.40
CA ARG A 235 16.18 8.11 -15.26
C ARG A 235 15.08 7.91 -14.22
N PHE A 236 13.88 7.49 -14.63
CA PHE A 236 12.68 7.46 -13.81
C PHE A 236 12.03 6.07 -13.84
N ILE A 237 11.37 5.70 -12.74
CA ILE A 237 10.70 4.40 -12.61
C ILE A 237 9.39 4.33 -13.43
N SER A 238 8.76 5.48 -13.66
CA SER A 238 7.57 5.62 -14.48
C SER A 238 7.65 6.91 -15.31
N LYS A 239 6.75 7.06 -16.29
CA LYS A 239 6.59 8.33 -17.03
C LYS A 239 6.19 9.46 -16.09
N TYR A 240 5.26 9.17 -15.18
CA TYR A 240 4.71 10.18 -14.27
C TYR A 240 5.74 10.67 -13.25
N ALA A 241 6.66 9.79 -12.83
CA ALA A 241 7.82 10.17 -12.02
C ALA A 241 8.69 11.25 -12.66
N SER A 242 8.68 11.41 -13.99
CA SER A 242 9.44 12.48 -14.66
C SER A 242 8.73 13.84 -14.65
N SER A 243 7.50 13.92 -14.12
CA SER A 243 6.70 15.15 -14.14
C SER A 243 7.23 16.20 -13.18
N HIS A 244 7.73 15.78 -12.01
CA HIS A 244 8.21 16.66 -10.95
C HIS A 244 9.05 15.87 -9.92
N PRO A 245 10.11 16.45 -9.30
CA PRO A 245 10.91 15.76 -8.28
C PRO A 245 10.11 15.18 -7.10
N TRP A 246 9.04 15.86 -6.70
CA TRP A 246 8.15 15.36 -5.64
C TRP A 246 7.36 14.11 -6.06
N GLU A 247 6.98 14.02 -7.34
CA GLU A 247 6.30 12.87 -7.93
C GLU A 247 7.27 11.71 -8.15
N ASP A 248 8.52 12.02 -8.54
CA ASP A 248 9.60 11.06 -8.65
C ASP A 248 9.87 10.34 -7.32
N PHE A 249 9.83 11.08 -6.21
CA PHE A 249 9.91 10.50 -4.87
C PHE A 249 8.73 9.58 -4.58
N ALA A 250 7.49 10.04 -4.78
CA ALA A 250 6.28 9.27 -4.48
C ALA A 250 6.19 7.98 -5.31
N GLU A 251 6.52 8.04 -6.60
CA GLU A 251 6.56 6.88 -7.50
C GLU A 251 7.69 5.89 -7.14
N SER A 252 8.89 6.41 -6.84
CA SER A 252 10.01 5.56 -6.40
C SER A 252 9.73 4.89 -5.06
N PHE A 253 9.07 5.61 -4.15
CA PHE A 253 8.59 5.10 -2.87
C PHE A 253 7.55 4.00 -3.06
N ALA A 254 6.57 4.23 -3.94
CA ALA A 254 5.53 3.25 -4.22
C ALA A 254 6.13 1.96 -4.79
N PHE A 255 7.03 2.08 -5.77
CA PHE A 255 7.74 0.94 -6.34
C PHE A 255 8.60 0.19 -5.31
N TYR A 256 9.26 0.91 -4.38
CA TYR A 256 10.01 0.27 -3.29
C TYR A 256 9.10 -0.61 -2.42
N LEU A 257 7.91 -0.12 -2.05
CA LEU A 257 6.92 -0.92 -1.32
C LEU A 257 6.38 -2.08 -2.16
N ASP A 258 6.10 -1.88 -3.45
CA ASP A 258 5.69 -2.95 -4.38
C ASP A 258 6.70 -4.10 -4.37
N MET A 259 7.97 -3.78 -4.60
CA MET A 259 9.08 -4.74 -4.59
C MET A 259 9.13 -5.52 -3.27
N ARG A 260 9.11 -4.80 -2.14
CA ARG A 260 9.14 -5.40 -0.80
C ARG A 260 7.97 -6.36 -0.57
N SER A 261 6.75 -5.98 -0.96
CA SER A 261 5.55 -6.79 -0.76
C SER A 261 5.51 -8.03 -1.65
N VAL A 262 5.99 -7.93 -2.89
CA VAL A 262 6.12 -9.07 -3.81
C VAL A 262 7.14 -10.06 -3.25
N LEU A 263 8.33 -9.58 -2.85
CA LEU A 263 9.36 -10.43 -2.23
C LEU A 263 8.87 -11.10 -0.95
N ASP A 264 8.18 -10.38 -0.07
CA ASP A 264 7.59 -10.96 1.14
C ASP A 264 6.52 -12.01 0.80
N THR A 265 5.81 -11.87 -0.33
CA THR A 265 4.81 -12.87 -0.77
C THR A 265 5.49 -14.13 -1.25
N LEU A 266 6.47 -13.97 -2.14
CA LEU A 266 7.21 -15.08 -2.71
C LEU A 266 8.00 -15.85 -1.63
N ARG A 267 8.67 -15.16 -0.70
CA ARG A 267 9.39 -15.80 0.41
C ARG A 267 8.51 -16.73 1.24
N CYS A 268 7.25 -16.37 1.45
CA CYS A 268 6.33 -17.16 2.28
C CYS A 268 5.60 -18.26 1.51
N GLN A 269 5.32 -18.05 0.23
CA GLN A 269 4.39 -18.90 -0.53
C GLN A 269 5.05 -19.67 -1.68
N ALA A 270 6.17 -19.17 -2.19
CA ALA A 270 6.94 -19.77 -3.27
C ALA A 270 8.45 -19.48 -3.08
N PRO A 271 9.06 -19.90 -1.95
CA PRO A 271 10.45 -19.58 -1.63
C PRO A 271 11.44 -20.05 -2.70
N GLN A 272 11.09 -21.04 -3.51
CA GLN A 272 11.87 -21.50 -4.65
C GLN A 272 11.99 -20.47 -5.79
N LEU A 273 11.13 -19.45 -5.82
CA LEU A 273 11.14 -18.38 -6.84
C LEU A 273 11.96 -17.16 -6.41
N VAL A 274 12.51 -17.15 -5.20
CA VAL A 274 13.32 -16.04 -4.68
C VAL A 274 14.57 -16.56 -4.00
N GLY A 275 15.71 -15.90 -4.23
CA GLY A 275 16.94 -16.17 -3.49
C GLY A 275 16.81 -15.80 -1.99
N ALA A 276 17.93 -15.86 -1.26
CA ALA A 276 18.01 -15.37 0.12
C ALA A 276 17.79 -13.84 0.17
N GLY A 277 16.53 -13.41 0.08
CA GLY A 277 16.13 -12.02 -0.10
C GLY A 277 15.88 -11.29 1.21
N ALA A 278 16.87 -11.16 2.08
CA ALA A 278 16.80 -10.25 3.24
C ALA A 278 18.11 -9.49 3.41
N GLY A 279 17.98 -8.22 3.80
CA GLY A 279 19.10 -7.35 4.14
C GLY A 279 19.10 -6.10 3.28
N ASP A 280 19.96 -6.09 2.26
CA ASP A 280 20.28 -4.92 1.45
C ASP A 280 19.44 -4.77 0.17
N LEU A 281 19.45 -3.56 -0.38
CA LEU A 281 18.75 -3.23 -1.62
C LEU A 281 19.23 -4.01 -2.84
N PRO A 282 20.55 -4.17 -3.11
CA PRO A 282 21.03 -4.92 -4.27
C PRO A 282 20.51 -6.37 -4.31
N THR A 283 20.47 -7.06 -3.17
CA THR A 283 19.96 -8.43 -3.08
C THR A 283 18.45 -8.47 -3.31
N MET A 284 17.71 -7.50 -2.78
CA MET A 284 16.26 -7.37 -3.04
C MET A 284 15.96 -7.13 -4.52
N LEU A 285 16.66 -6.18 -5.15
CA LEU A 285 16.48 -5.87 -6.57
C LEU A 285 16.78 -7.08 -7.46
N LYS A 286 17.91 -7.76 -7.22
CA LYS A 286 18.25 -8.98 -7.96
C LYS A 286 17.16 -10.04 -7.83
N SER A 287 16.72 -10.31 -6.60
CA SER A 287 15.67 -11.31 -6.34
C SER A 287 14.34 -10.93 -7.00
N PHE A 288 13.99 -9.64 -6.99
CA PHE A 288 12.77 -9.14 -7.59
C PHE A 288 12.80 -9.23 -9.11
N GLN A 289 13.93 -8.90 -9.74
CA GLN A 289 14.13 -9.03 -11.18
C GLN A 289 14.07 -10.49 -11.64
N GLU A 290 14.76 -11.40 -10.95
CA GLU A 290 14.74 -12.84 -11.26
C GLU A 290 13.32 -13.42 -11.17
N ALA A 291 12.60 -13.10 -10.08
CA ALA A 291 11.20 -13.50 -9.94
C ALA A 291 10.29 -12.86 -10.99
N GLY A 292 10.52 -11.58 -11.30
CA GLY A 292 9.71 -10.80 -12.22
C GLY A 292 9.75 -11.34 -13.65
N VAL A 293 10.92 -11.80 -14.12
CA VAL A 293 11.03 -12.47 -15.43
C VAL A 293 10.11 -13.69 -15.48
N ALA A 294 10.15 -14.56 -14.48
CA ALA A 294 9.31 -15.75 -14.44
C ALA A 294 7.82 -15.41 -14.38
N LEU A 295 7.43 -14.45 -13.55
CA LEU A 295 6.03 -14.01 -13.40
C LEU A 295 5.49 -13.36 -14.67
N ASN A 296 6.31 -12.56 -15.35
CA ASN A 296 5.94 -11.95 -16.62
C ASN A 296 5.75 -13.00 -17.72
N GLU A 297 6.63 -14.00 -17.82
CA GLU A 297 6.46 -15.09 -18.80
C GLU A 297 5.20 -15.93 -18.52
N VAL A 298 4.82 -16.13 -17.26
CA VAL A 298 3.51 -16.74 -16.92
C VAL A 298 2.36 -15.90 -17.46
N ASN A 299 2.37 -14.57 -17.26
CA ASN A 299 1.34 -13.69 -17.80
C ASN A 299 1.30 -13.69 -19.33
N ARG A 300 2.47 -13.61 -19.99
CA ARG A 300 2.57 -13.66 -21.46
C ARG A 300 2.05 -14.97 -22.03
N SER A 301 2.29 -16.09 -21.35
CA SER A 301 1.74 -17.41 -21.72
C SER A 301 0.21 -17.46 -21.68
N LEU A 302 -0.42 -16.59 -20.89
CA LEU A 302 -1.88 -16.43 -20.81
C LEU A 302 -2.40 -15.30 -21.71
N GLY A 303 -1.54 -14.62 -22.47
CA GLY A 303 -1.90 -13.44 -23.28
C GLY A 303 -2.20 -12.19 -22.44
N LEU A 304 -1.73 -12.14 -21.19
CA LEU A 304 -1.88 -10.99 -20.30
C LEU A 304 -0.65 -10.08 -20.37
N THR A 305 -0.82 -8.82 -19.96
CA THR A 305 0.30 -7.88 -19.80
C THR A 305 1.24 -8.32 -18.70
N ASP A 306 2.50 -7.89 -18.76
CA ASP A 306 3.50 -8.12 -17.71
C ASP A 306 2.97 -7.72 -16.33
N LEU A 307 3.26 -8.55 -15.32
CA LEU A 307 2.85 -8.33 -13.94
C LEU A 307 3.74 -7.29 -13.24
N VAL A 308 5.04 -7.31 -13.56
CA VAL A 308 6.07 -6.39 -13.06
C VAL A 308 6.87 -5.85 -14.25
N PRO A 309 6.30 -4.92 -15.02
CA PRO A 309 6.91 -4.40 -16.25
C PRO A 309 8.03 -3.37 -16.02
N GLU A 310 8.22 -2.93 -14.78
CA GLU A 310 9.13 -1.82 -14.46
C GLU A 310 10.60 -2.19 -14.71
N VAL A 311 11.33 -1.24 -15.30
CA VAL A 311 12.78 -1.34 -15.52
C VAL A 311 13.48 -0.46 -14.50
N VAL A 312 14.53 -0.97 -13.87
CA VAL A 312 15.26 -0.27 -12.80
C VAL A 312 16.67 0.13 -13.31
N PRO A 313 16.82 1.29 -13.98
CA PRO A 313 18.14 1.78 -14.39
C PRO A 313 18.96 2.28 -13.20
N PRO A 314 20.29 2.49 -13.35
CA PRO A 314 21.16 2.94 -12.26
C PRO A 314 20.69 4.20 -11.52
N ALA A 315 20.09 5.16 -12.23
CA ALA A 315 19.53 6.37 -11.62
C ALA A 315 18.37 6.05 -10.66
N VAL A 316 17.54 5.07 -10.99
CA VAL A 316 16.44 4.63 -10.12
C VAL A 316 16.98 3.80 -8.95
N VAL A 317 18.04 3.01 -9.14
CA VAL A 317 18.68 2.30 -8.00
C VAL A 317 19.12 3.29 -6.91
N ALA A 318 19.68 4.44 -7.28
CA ALA A 318 20.06 5.48 -6.30
C ALA A 318 18.85 6.05 -5.53
N LYS A 319 17.72 6.27 -6.22
CA LYS A 319 16.45 6.69 -5.62
C LYS A 319 15.89 5.66 -4.65
N LEU A 320 15.90 4.39 -5.05
CA LEU A 320 15.46 3.29 -4.19
C LEU A 320 16.39 3.11 -2.99
N GLN A 321 17.69 3.38 -3.13
CA GLN A 321 18.64 3.36 -2.01
C GLN A 321 18.29 4.44 -0.99
N PHE A 322 17.98 5.66 -1.45
CA PHE A 322 17.52 6.73 -0.56
C PHE A 322 16.25 6.32 0.22
N VAL A 323 15.25 5.73 -0.46
CA VAL A 323 14.03 5.25 0.20
C VAL A 323 14.34 4.09 1.17
N HIS A 324 15.22 3.17 0.79
CA HIS A 324 15.63 2.06 1.65
C HIS A 324 16.27 2.55 2.96
N ASP A 325 17.21 3.48 2.86
CA ASP A 325 17.95 4.03 4.00
C ASP A 325 17.03 4.83 4.95
N LEU A 326 15.98 5.45 4.41
CA LEU A 326 14.95 6.12 5.22
C LEU A 326 14.33 5.16 6.25
N PHE A 327 14.05 3.92 5.84
CA PHE A 327 13.43 2.90 6.68
C PHE A 327 14.40 2.11 7.55
N GLN A 328 15.64 1.88 7.09
CA GLN A 328 16.65 1.16 7.88
C GLN A 328 16.91 1.80 9.25
N ARG A 329 16.71 3.12 9.36
CA ARG A 329 16.83 3.86 10.62
C ARG A 329 15.86 3.41 11.71
N TYR A 330 14.69 2.90 11.33
CA TYR A 330 13.71 2.39 12.29
C TYR A 330 13.96 0.93 12.65
N VAL A 331 14.43 0.14 11.69
CA VAL A 331 14.80 -1.26 11.93
C VAL A 331 16.03 -1.36 12.85
N ALA A 332 16.99 -0.46 12.72
CA ALA A 332 18.18 -0.40 13.58
C ALA A 332 17.92 0.16 14.99
N ALA A 333 16.78 0.82 15.20
CA ALA A 333 16.41 1.47 16.48
C ALA A 333 15.55 0.58 17.41
N THR A 334 15.20 -0.63 16.97
CA THR A 334 14.39 -1.63 17.69
C THR A 334 15.19 -2.89 17.97
#